data_AF-A0A7C4SUS6-F1
#
_entry.id   AF-A0A7C4SUS6-F1
#
_cell.length_a   1.000
_cell.length_b   1.000
_cell.length_c   1.000
_cell.angle_alpha   90.00
_cell.angle_beta   90.00
_cell.angle_gamma   90.00
#
_symmetry.space_group_name_H-M   'P 1'
#
loop_
_entity.id
_entity.type
_entity.pdbx_description
1 polymer ?
#
loop_
_entity_poly.entity_id
_entity_poly.type
_entity_poly.pdbx_seq_one_letter_code
_entity_poly.pdbx_strand_id
1 'polypeptide(L)'
;MAYRDDLENDESWNNFKRWVKENLSEPDIFDKVDWDMLVDRSLSFEEAVDEIRRQLPSIWLDTERVGVRVKKIVFIKPLIEKIKLGEVQVTYRNKPKTGVYYVVSNRFKGEEPEVFIEFYKNEKVDVDKLTDREAQLAGVETADELRRLLSKWYGKGATIYRNWFRVKQVD
;
A
#
# COMPACT_ATOMS: atom_id res chain seq x y z
N MET A 1 9.17 -26.39 0.85
CA MET A 1 9.65 -25.56 1.98
C MET A 1 9.32 -24.12 1.64
N ALA A 2 8.41 -23.50 2.38
CA ALA A 2 8.17 -22.06 2.25
C ALA A 2 9.37 -21.35 2.88
N TYR A 3 10.03 -20.46 2.13
CA TYR A 3 11.00 -19.54 2.70
C TYR A 3 10.27 -18.71 3.75
N ARG A 4 10.66 -18.86 5.01
CA ARG A 4 10.20 -17.99 6.09
C ARG A 4 10.94 -16.65 5.88
N ASP A 5 10.19 -15.57 5.75
CA ASP A 5 10.75 -14.23 5.55
C ASP A 5 11.09 -13.63 6.93
N ASP A 6 12.09 -14.24 7.56
CA ASP A 6 12.61 -13.85 8.87
C ASP A 6 13.74 -12.81 8.77
N LEU A 7 14.17 -12.30 9.93
CA LEU A 7 15.21 -11.27 10.04
C LEU A 7 16.62 -11.88 10.19
N GLU A 8 16.79 -13.19 9.94
CA GLU A 8 18.09 -13.86 10.08
C GLU A 8 19.10 -13.35 9.06
N ASN A 9 18.65 -13.01 7.85
CA ASN A 9 19.54 -12.44 6.84
C ASN A 9 19.77 -10.93 7.05
N ASP A 10 20.97 -10.47 6.72
CA ASP A 10 21.39 -9.08 6.98
C ASP A 10 20.61 -8.05 6.15
N GLU A 11 20.05 -8.43 5.00
CA GLU A 11 19.23 -7.52 4.19
C GLU A 11 17.90 -7.21 4.88
N SER A 12 17.18 -8.26 5.31
CA SER A 12 15.95 -8.16 6.10
C SER A 12 16.20 -7.44 7.42
N TRP A 13 17.30 -7.75 8.11
CA TRP A 13 17.69 -7.06 9.34
C TRP A 13 17.98 -5.57 9.15
N ASN A 14 18.73 -5.20 8.10
CA ASN A 14 18.99 -3.80 7.79
C ASN A 14 17.73 -3.06 7.35
N ASN A 15 16.82 -3.73 6.64
CA ASN A 15 15.52 -3.19 6.29
C ASN A 15 14.66 -2.91 7.53
N PHE A 16 14.69 -3.82 8.52
CA PHE A 16 14.04 -3.62 9.82
C PHE A 16 14.67 -2.47 10.61
N LYS A 17 15.99 -2.43 10.77
CA LYS A 17 16.70 -1.33 11.46
C LYS A 17 16.42 0.03 10.83
N ARG A 18 16.37 0.09 9.49
CA ARG A 18 15.97 1.31 8.78
C ARG A 18 14.54 1.71 9.10
N TRP A 19 13.60 0.74 9.12
CA TRP A 19 12.22 1.01 9.52
C TRP A 19 12.14 1.54 10.94
N VAL A 20 12.86 0.95 11.90
CA VAL A 20 12.90 1.42 13.29
C VAL A 20 13.35 2.88 13.33
N LYS A 21 14.48 3.21 12.72
CA LYS A 21 15.02 4.57 12.67
C LYS A 21 14.04 5.59 12.07
N GLU A 22 13.26 5.18 11.07
CA GLU A 22 12.24 6.02 10.42
C GLU A 22 10.96 6.21 11.27
N ASN A 23 10.73 5.41 12.31
CA ASN A 23 9.48 5.38 13.08
C ASN A 23 9.64 5.73 14.58
N LEU A 24 10.84 6.11 15.02
CA LEU A 24 11.10 6.62 16.37
C LEU A 24 10.68 8.08 16.51
N SER A 25 10.11 8.44 17.67
CA SER A 25 9.72 9.82 17.99
C SER A 25 10.91 10.76 18.06
N GLU A 26 12.04 10.25 18.53
CA GLU A 26 13.33 10.92 18.57
C GLU A 26 14.39 10.03 17.89
N PRO A 27 14.96 10.44 16.74
CA PRO A 27 15.93 9.64 16.00
C PRO A 27 17.16 9.23 16.81
N ASP A 28 17.57 10.06 17.78
CA ASP A 28 18.74 9.82 18.64
C ASP A 28 18.56 8.65 19.62
N ILE A 29 17.33 8.15 19.80
CA ILE A 29 17.07 6.93 20.58
C ILE A 29 17.63 5.70 19.87
N PHE A 30 17.69 5.73 18.53
CA PHE A 30 18.17 4.60 17.74
C PHE A 30 19.59 4.18 18.16
N ASP A 31 20.48 5.14 18.39
CA ASP A 31 21.88 4.88 18.72
C ASP A 31 22.09 4.54 20.21
N LYS A 32 21.03 4.63 21.03
CA LYS A 32 21.05 4.34 22.49
C LYS A 32 20.52 2.95 22.84
N VAL A 33 19.99 2.22 21.85
CA VAL A 33 19.36 0.91 22.03
C VAL A 33 20.15 -0.15 21.27
N ASP A 34 20.47 -1.25 21.94
CA ASP A 34 21.07 -2.41 21.30
C ASP A 34 19.97 -3.29 20.67
N TRP A 35 19.66 -3.00 19.40
CA TRP A 35 18.60 -3.68 18.66
C TRP A 35 18.90 -5.16 18.39
N ASP A 36 20.17 -5.54 18.27
CA ASP A 36 20.59 -6.92 18.04
C ASP A 36 20.36 -7.78 19.30
N MET A 37 20.34 -7.18 20.50
CA MET A 37 19.95 -7.87 21.73
C MET A 37 18.44 -7.79 22.02
N LEU A 38 17.76 -6.75 21.53
CA LEU A 38 16.35 -6.50 21.84
C LEU A 38 15.37 -7.30 20.97
N VAL A 39 15.78 -7.67 19.75
CA VAL A 39 14.91 -8.29 18.75
C VAL A 39 15.42 -9.68 18.40
N ASP A 40 14.54 -10.68 18.51
CA ASP A 40 14.83 -12.02 18.02
C ASP A 40 14.80 -12.03 16.49
N ARG A 41 15.97 -12.25 15.87
CA ARG A 41 16.11 -12.28 14.41
C ARG A 41 15.39 -13.45 13.73
N SER A 42 14.96 -14.47 14.48
CA SER A 42 14.16 -15.59 13.95
C SER A 42 12.69 -15.21 13.69
N LEU A 43 12.27 -14.02 14.14
CA LEU A 43 10.94 -13.47 13.89
C LEU A 43 10.79 -12.95 12.46
N SER A 44 9.55 -12.97 11.97
CA SER A 44 9.20 -12.20 10.78
C SER A 44 9.20 -10.70 11.06
N PHE A 45 9.22 -9.89 9.99
CA PHE A 45 9.19 -8.44 10.12
C PHE A 45 8.00 -7.92 10.96
N GLU A 46 6.80 -8.49 10.76
CA GLU A 46 5.59 -8.07 11.48
C GLU A 46 5.67 -8.44 12.96
N GLU A 47 6.11 -9.67 13.27
CA GLU A 47 6.29 -10.14 14.65
C GLU A 47 7.34 -9.32 15.40
N ALA A 48 8.47 -9.00 14.75
CA ALA A 48 9.51 -8.16 15.34
C ALA A 48 9.03 -6.73 15.61
N VAL A 49 8.19 -6.16 14.73
CA VAL A 49 7.58 -4.83 14.93
C VAL A 49 6.63 -4.83 16.14
N ASP A 50 5.77 -5.84 16.24
CA ASP A 50 4.83 -5.97 17.35
C ASP A 50 5.57 -6.16 18.69
N GLU A 51 6.66 -6.95 18.67
CA GLU A 51 7.50 -7.17 19.84
C GLU A 51 8.14 -5.87 20.34
N ILE A 52 8.86 -5.12 19.49
CA ILE A 52 9.53 -3.88 19.92
C ILE A 52 8.53 -2.80 20.35
N ARG A 53 7.34 -2.78 19.75
CA ARG A 53 6.25 -1.88 20.16
C ARG A 53 5.74 -2.18 21.56
N ARG A 54 5.67 -3.47 21.91
CA ARG A 54 5.32 -3.90 23.26
C ARG A 54 6.42 -3.58 24.27
N GLN A 55 7.68 -3.75 23.89
CA GLN A 55 8.82 -3.53 24.79
C GLN A 55 9.09 -2.05 25.07
N LEU A 56 8.94 -1.18 24.06
CA LEU A 56 9.30 0.24 24.16
C LEU A 56 8.16 1.18 23.73
N PRO A 57 6.96 1.13 24.32
CA PRO A 57 5.76 1.78 23.77
C PRO A 57 5.87 3.32 23.61
N SER A 58 6.71 3.99 24.39
CA SER A 58 6.80 5.46 24.45
C SER A 58 7.79 6.11 23.47
N ILE A 59 8.66 5.33 22.82
CA ILE A 59 9.72 5.87 21.94
C ILE A 59 9.31 5.88 20.47
N TRP A 60 8.16 5.29 20.16
CA TRP A 60 7.61 5.31 18.82
C TRP A 60 7.00 6.67 18.58
N LEU A 61 7.09 7.15 17.34
CA LEU A 61 6.18 8.17 16.89
C LEU A 61 4.77 7.72 17.24
N ASP A 62 4.01 8.58 17.92
CA ASP A 62 2.64 8.29 18.32
C ASP A 62 1.84 7.97 17.06
N THR A 63 1.73 6.68 16.71
CA THR A 63 1.11 6.24 15.47
C THR A 63 -0.41 6.42 15.51
N GLU A 64 -1.00 6.99 16.56
CA GLU A 64 -2.35 7.52 16.44
C GLU A 64 -2.36 8.90 15.75
N ARG A 65 -1.27 9.68 15.85
CA ARG A 65 -1.04 10.89 15.04
C ARG A 65 -0.15 10.65 13.80
N VAL A 66 0.70 9.63 13.81
CA VAL A 66 1.66 9.28 12.74
C VAL A 66 1.23 8.03 11.95
N GLY A 67 0.24 7.28 12.42
CA GLY A 67 -0.30 6.08 11.75
C GLY A 67 -1.32 6.38 10.67
N VAL A 68 -1.45 7.64 10.28
CA VAL A 68 -1.85 7.95 8.91
C VAL A 68 -0.61 7.91 8.01
N ARG A 69 0.13 6.78 7.99
CA ARG A 69 1.01 6.51 6.83
C ARG A 69 0.08 6.24 5.67
N VAL A 70 -0.42 7.33 5.07
CA VAL A 70 -1.29 7.30 3.91
C VAL A 70 -0.58 6.43 2.88
N LYS A 71 -1.24 5.36 2.46
CA LYS A 71 -0.62 4.37 1.60
C LYS A 71 -0.41 4.97 0.20
N LYS A 72 0.68 4.64 -0.48
CA LYS A 72 0.95 5.10 -1.85
C LYS A 72 0.16 4.25 -2.86
N ILE A 73 -0.46 4.87 -3.85
CA ILE A 73 -0.96 4.18 -5.05
C ILE A 73 -0.54 4.94 -6.31
N VAL A 74 -0.22 4.18 -7.36
CA VAL A 74 0.27 4.73 -8.62
C VAL A 74 -0.77 4.57 -9.71
N PHE A 75 -1.02 5.66 -10.42
CA PHE A 75 -1.82 5.73 -11.63
C PHE A 75 -1.03 6.47 -12.72
N ILE A 76 -1.34 6.22 -13.99
CA ILE A 76 -0.78 7.04 -15.07
C ILE A 76 -1.42 8.43 -15.04
N LYS A 77 -0.67 9.48 -15.43
CA LYS A 77 -1.15 10.87 -15.39
C LYS A 77 -2.54 11.09 -15.99
N PRO A 78 -2.89 10.56 -17.18
CA PRO A 78 -4.23 10.75 -17.74
C PRO A 78 -5.35 10.22 -16.84
N LEU A 79 -5.09 9.15 -16.07
CA LEU A 79 -6.06 8.56 -15.16
C LEU A 79 -6.17 9.37 -13.86
N ILE A 80 -5.10 10.02 -13.43
CA ILE A 80 -5.12 10.91 -12.26
C ILE A 80 -6.05 12.11 -12.51
N GLU A 81 -5.98 12.71 -13.70
CA GLU A 81 -6.88 13.81 -14.07
C GLU A 81 -8.34 13.37 -14.06
N LYS A 82 -8.64 12.20 -14.64
CA LYS A 82 -10.00 11.62 -14.59
C LYS A 82 -10.46 11.29 -13.16
N ILE A 83 -9.55 10.87 -12.28
CA ILE A 83 -9.85 10.67 -10.84
C ILE A 83 -10.22 11.99 -10.17
N LYS A 84 -9.44 13.06 -10.40
CA LYS A 84 -9.71 14.40 -9.86
C LYS A 84 -11.09 14.93 -10.29
N LEU A 85 -11.51 14.61 -11.51
CA LEU A 85 -12.84 14.96 -12.06
C LEU A 85 -13.99 14.03 -11.61
N GLY A 86 -13.69 12.94 -10.89
CA GLY A 86 -14.71 11.97 -10.44
C GLY A 86 -15.22 11.01 -11.52
N GLU A 87 -14.59 10.99 -12.70
CA GLU A 87 -14.93 10.09 -13.81
C GLU A 87 -14.50 8.65 -13.54
N VAL A 88 -13.47 8.46 -12.71
CA VAL A 88 -12.97 7.15 -12.28
C VAL A 88 -13.35 6.93 -10.83
N GLN A 89 -14.02 5.81 -10.57
CA GLN A 89 -14.63 5.49 -9.27
C GLN A 89 -14.11 4.18 -8.70
N VAL A 90 -13.50 3.34 -9.54
CA VAL A 90 -13.00 2.02 -9.13
C VAL A 90 -11.61 1.73 -9.70
N THR A 91 -10.88 0.85 -9.02
CA THR A 91 -9.66 0.23 -9.57
C THR A 91 -9.70 -1.28 -9.42
N TYR A 92 -9.26 -1.98 -10.45
CA TYR A 92 -9.17 -3.44 -10.47
C TYR A 92 -7.74 -3.89 -10.12
N ARG A 93 -7.59 -4.67 -9.05
CA ARG A 93 -6.29 -5.12 -8.52
C ARG A 93 -6.36 -6.57 -8.06
N ASN A 94 -5.22 -7.25 -8.00
CA ASN A 94 -5.12 -8.62 -7.49
C ASN A 94 -5.17 -8.74 -5.96
N LYS A 95 -5.29 -7.63 -5.24
CA LYS A 95 -5.47 -7.56 -3.79
C LYS A 95 -6.55 -6.52 -3.46
N PRO A 96 -7.37 -6.75 -2.43
CA PRO A 96 -8.30 -5.74 -1.93
C PRO A 96 -7.54 -4.53 -1.36
N LYS A 97 -8.17 -3.36 -1.40
CA LYS A 97 -7.67 -2.09 -0.87
C LYS A 97 -8.67 -1.50 0.12
N THR A 98 -8.14 -0.89 1.17
CA THR A 98 -8.91 -0.27 2.25
C THR A 98 -8.14 0.91 2.86
N GLY A 99 -8.87 1.95 3.25
CA GLY A 99 -8.32 3.15 3.88
C GLY A 99 -7.87 4.21 2.88
N VAL A 100 -7.18 5.22 3.40
CA VAL A 100 -6.75 6.40 2.63
C VAL A 100 -5.41 6.15 1.94
N TYR A 101 -5.34 6.56 0.68
CA TYR A 101 -4.16 6.52 -0.16
C TYR A 101 -3.88 7.88 -0.77
N TYR A 102 -2.60 8.21 -0.94
CA TYR A 102 -2.18 9.32 -1.78
C TYR A 102 -1.81 8.77 -3.15
N VAL A 103 -2.27 9.46 -4.18
CA VAL A 103 -2.09 9.11 -5.57
C VAL A 103 -0.89 9.85 -6.13
N VAL A 104 -0.05 9.14 -6.87
CA VAL A 104 1.06 9.73 -7.62
C VAL A 104 1.17 9.16 -9.03
N SER A 105 1.96 9.82 -9.87
CA SER A 105 2.14 9.47 -11.27
C SER A 105 3.21 8.40 -11.50
N ASN A 106 4.16 8.23 -10.56
CA ASN A 106 5.22 7.25 -10.68
C ASN A 106 5.71 6.67 -9.34
N ARG A 107 6.62 5.70 -9.42
CA ARG A 107 7.15 5.00 -8.25
C ARG A 107 8.37 5.68 -7.61
N PHE A 108 8.90 6.74 -8.21
CA PHE A 108 10.13 7.38 -7.73
C PHE A 108 9.90 8.07 -6.37
N LYS A 109 11.00 8.22 -5.61
CA LYS A 109 10.99 8.88 -4.30
C LYS A 109 10.84 10.39 -4.49
N GLY A 110 10.08 11.05 -3.62
CA GLY A 110 9.96 12.51 -3.58
C GLY A 110 8.83 13.11 -4.44
N GLU A 111 7.97 12.31 -5.07
CA GLU A 111 6.75 12.87 -5.68
C GLU A 111 5.76 13.33 -4.62
N GLU A 112 5.27 14.56 -4.78
CA GLU A 112 4.17 15.08 -4.00
C GLU A 112 2.84 14.38 -4.36
N PRO A 113 1.94 14.18 -3.38
CA PRO A 113 0.59 13.70 -3.62
C PRO A 113 -0.16 14.55 -4.65
N GLU A 114 -0.69 13.94 -5.70
CA GLU A 114 -1.55 14.65 -6.66
C GLU A 114 -3.01 14.73 -6.19
N VAL A 115 -3.47 13.72 -5.47
CA VAL A 115 -4.82 13.63 -4.89
C VAL A 115 -4.85 12.55 -3.82
N PHE A 116 -5.76 12.67 -2.86
CA PHE A 116 -6.05 11.63 -1.88
C PHE A 116 -7.33 10.89 -2.24
N ILE A 117 -7.32 9.57 -2.10
CA ILE A 117 -8.50 8.72 -2.30
C ILE A 117 -8.70 7.80 -1.10
N GLU A 118 -9.95 7.50 -0.78
CA GLU A 118 -10.32 6.56 0.28
C GLU A 118 -11.01 5.35 -0.33
N PHE A 119 -10.43 4.16 -0.14
CA PHE A 119 -11.08 2.90 -0.48
C PHE A 119 -12.04 2.48 0.63
N TYR A 120 -13.33 2.43 0.32
CA TYR A 120 -14.40 2.18 1.29
C TYR A 120 -15.14 0.86 1.05
N LYS A 121 -15.04 0.27 -0.15
CA LYS A 121 -15.66 -1.02 -0.50
C LYS A 121 -14.76 -1.79 -1.45
N ASN A 122 -14.68 -3.10 -1.28
CA ASN A 122 -14.07 -3.99 -2.25
C ASN A 122 -14.97 -5.23 -2.49
N GLU A 123 -14.91 -5.78 -3.69
CA GLU A 123 -15.63 -6.98 -4.07
C GLU A 123 -14.79 -7.81 -5.06
N LYS A 124 -14.79 -9.13 -4.88
CA LYS A 124 -14.17 -10.05 -5.84
C LYS A 124 -15.06 -10.07 -7.09
N VAL A 125 -14.45 -9.94 -8.26
CA VAL A 125 -15.19 -9.90 -9.54
C VAL A 125 -14.80 -11.06 -10.44
N ASP A 126 -15.78 -11.51 -11.22
CA ASP A 126 -15.57 -12.42 -12.34
C ASP A 126 -15.13 -11.60 -13.56
N VAL A 127 -13.84 -11.67 -13.89
CA VAL A 127 -13.22 -10.85 -14.94
C VAL A 127 -13.85 -11.11 -16.30
N ASP A 128 -14.31 -12.33 -16.56
CA ASP A 128 -14.88 -12.72 -17.86
C ASP A 128 -16.30 -12.15 -18.06
N LYS A 129 -16.94 -11.69 -16.98
CA LYS A 129 -18.28 -11.10 -16.98
C LYS A 129 -18.30 -9.57 -16.87
N LEU A 130 -17.14 -8.92 -16.91
CA LEU A 130 -17.07 -7.47 -16.88
C LEU A 130 -17.75 -6.87 -18.11
N THR A 131 -18.55 -5.83 -17.88
CA THR A 131 -19.24 -5.06 -18.92
C THR A 131 -18.47 -3.78 -19.26
N ASP A 132 -18.74 -3.17 -20.42
CA ASP A 132 -18.12 -1.89 -20.81
C ASP A 132 -18.40 -0.79 -19.79
N ARG A 133 -19.60 -0.76 -19.23
CA ARG A 133 -19.96 0.15 -18.14
C ARG A 133 -19.03 -0.01 -16.93
N GLU A 134 -18.71 -1.25 -16.56
CA GLU A 134 -17.82 -1.54 -15.45
C GLU A 134 -16.34 -1.25 -15.76
N ALA A 135 -15.95 -1.26 -17.03
CA ALA A 135 -14.64 -0.80 -17.49
C ALA A 135 -14.54 0.73 -17.44
N GLN A 136 -15.59 1.43 -17.86
CA GLN A 136 -15.67 2.89 -17.85
C GLN A 136 -15.58 3.46 -16.43
N LEU A 137 -16.13 2.76 -15.42
CA LEU A 137 -15.94 3.12 -14.01
C LEU A 137 -14.45 3.16 -13.59
N ALA A 138 -13.57 2.43 -14.29
CA ALA A 138 -12.12 2.43 -14.07
C ALA A 138 -11.36 3.34 -15.06
N GLY A 139 -12.07 4.12 -15.88
CA GLY A 139 -11.49 5.00 -16.89
C GLY A 139 -11.00 4.30 -18.16
N VAL A 140 -11.46 3.06 -18.41
CA VAL A 140 -11.15 2.24 -19.59
C VAL A 140 -12.37 2.17 -20.49
N GLU A 141 -12.20 2.24 -21.81
CA GLU A 141 -13.32 2.39 -22.75
C GLU A 141 -14.18 1.13 -22.86
N THR A 142 -13.54 -0.04 -22.90
CA THR A 142 -14.20 -1.34 -23.15
C THR A 142 -13.79 -2.41 -22.15
N ALA A 143 -14.68 -3.38 -21.93
CA ALA A 143 -14.41 -4.56 -21.11
C ALA A 143 -13.28 -5.42 -21.69
N ASP A 144 -13.20 -5.52 -23.02
CA ASP A 144 -12.13 -6.25 -23.71
C ASP A 144 -10.75 -5.66 -23.44
N GLU A 145 -10.64 -4.34 -23.51
CA GLU A 145 -9.40 -3.63 -23.18
C GLU A 145 -9.02 -3.87 -21.71
N LEU A 146 -9.98 -3.71 -20.79
CA LEU A 146 -9.74 -3.92 -19.37
C LEU A 146 -9.28 -5.36 -19.09
N ARG A 147 -9.94 -6.37 -19.67
CA ARG A 147 -9.55 -7.79 -19.52
C ARG A 147 -8.14 -8.05 -20.02
N ARG A 148 -7.78 -7.49 -21.18
CA ARG A 148 -6.42 -7.58 -21.74
C ARG A 148 -5.38 -6.94 -20.81
N LEU A 149 -5.66 -5.77 -20.25
CA LEU A 149 -4.77 -5.09 -19.29
C LEU A 149 -4.59 -5.92 -18.01
N LEU A 150 -5.68 -6.46 -17.44
CA LEU A 150 -5.63 -7.29 -16.25
C LEU A 150 -4.83 -8.57 -16.47
N SER A 151 -5.05 -9.26 -17.60
CA SER A 151 -4.27 -10.44 -17.96
C SER A 151 -2.80 -10.12 -18.16
N LYS A 152 -2.47 -8.95 -18.73
CA LYS A 152 -1.08 -8.52 -18.90
C LYS A 152 -0.39 -8.21 -17.56
N TRP A 153 -1.10 -7.60 -16.62
CA TRP A 153 -0.51 -7.18 -15.34
C TRP A 153 -0.45 -8.28 -14.29
N TYR A 154 -1.44 -9.17 -14.26
CA TYR A 154 -1.61 -10.13 -13.17
C TYR A 154 -1.60 -11.60 -13.62
N GLY A 155 -1.61 -11.85 -14.94
CA GLY A 155 -1.73 -13.19 -15.51
C GLY A 155 -3.18 -13.64 -15.68
N LYS A 156 -3.37 -14.65 -16.54
CA LYS A 156 -4.68 -15.26 -16.80
C LYS A 156 -5.16 -16.04 -15.56
N GLY A 157 -6.43 -15.85 -15.17
CA GLY A 157 -7.03 -16.54 -14.01
C GLY A 157 -6.67 -15.94 -12.65
N ALA A 158 -5.98 -14.80 -12.60
CA ALA A 158 -5.72 -14.10 -11.35
C ALA A 158 -7.04 -13.70 -10.66
N THR A 159 -7.08 -13.81 -9.33
CA THR A 159 -8.20 -13.26 -8.56
C THR A 159 -8.13 -11.75 -8.61
N ILE A 160 -9.20 -11.10 -9.11
CA ILE A 160 -9.29 -9.64 -9.22
C ILE A 160 -10.38 -9.12 -8.28
N TYR A 161 -10.06 -8.01 -7.62
CA TYR A 161 -10.96 -7.23 -6.79
C TYR A 161 -11.26 -5.91 -7.48
N ARG A 162 -12.53 -5.53 -7.53
CA ARG A 162 -12.96 -4.15 -7.76
C ARG A 162 -12.88 -3.42 -6.44
N ASN A 163 -12.10 -2.34 -6.41
CA ASN A 163 -11.92 -1.50 -5.23
C ASN A 163 -12.56 -0.15 -5.50
N TRP A 164 -13.66 0.13 -4.82
CA TRP A 164 -14.38 1.39 -4.89
C TRP A 164 -13.68 2.42 -4.03
N PHE A 165 -13.50 3.62 -4.59
CA PHE A 165 -12.92 4.73 -3.86
C PHE A 165 -13.70 6.03 -4.07
N ARG A 166 -13.48 6.97 -3.17
CA ARG A 166 -13.92 8.35 -3.30
C ARG A 166 -12.73 9.29 -3.16
N VAL A 167 -12.75 10.41 -3.88
CA VAL A 167 -11.76 11.47 -3.69
C VAL A 167 -11.97 12.09 -2.31
N LYS A 168 -10.88 12.25 -1.56
CA LYS A 168 -10.82 12.95 -0.29
C LYS A 168 -10.25 14.34 -0.57
N GLN A 169 -11.03 15.38 -0.27
CA GLN A 169 -10.47 16.72 -0.16
C GLN A 169 -9.57 16.76 1.08
N VAL A 170 -8.41 17.38 0.92
CA VAL A 170 -7.49 17.69 2.00
C VAL A 170 -7.55 19.20 2.14
N ASP A 171 -8.10 19.65 3.27
CA ASP A 171 -8.10 21.06 3.67
C ASP A 171 -6.70 21.51 4.08
#